data_AF-Q6KCN2-F1
#
_entry.id   AF-Q6KCN2-F1
#
_cell.length_a   1.000
_cell.length_b   1.000
_cell.length_c   1.000
_cell.angle_alpha   90.00
_cell.angle_beta   90.00
_cell.angle_gamma   90.00
#
_symmetry.space_group_name_H-M   'P 1'
#
loop_
_entity.id
_entity.type
_entity.pdbx_description
1 polymer ?
#
loop_
_entity_poly.entity_id
_entity_poly.type
_entity_poly.pdbx_seq_one_letter_code
_entity_poly.pdbx_strand_id
1 'polypeptide(L)'
;MRKNKAAIIVIALAVLLMCSPLLLNNHALLGVDGYFQYNRIYEAALQLKNHNFSFINLYSFQQAGRVVNSLYSPLITYVAGGLLLLVGNWFRFQILTLFIVYFVSGYVMYAAGRRLGFS
;
A
#
# COMPACT_ATOMS: atom_id res chain seq x y z
N MET A 1 5.58 -27.88 -11.21
CA MET A 1 6.25 -26.60 -11.55
C MET A 1 5.53 -25.77 -12.62
N ARG A 2 5.19 -26.33 -13.80
CA ARG A 2 4.50 -25.57 -14.88
C ARG A 2 3.12 -25.00 -14.47
N LYS A 3 2.32 -25.76 -13.72
CA LYS A 3 1.01 -25.32 -13.19
C LYS A 3 1.12 -24.10 -12.26
N ASN A 4 2.12 -24.06 -11.38
CA ASN A 4 2.34 -22.93 -10.47
C ASN A 4 2.76 -21.66 -11.23
N LYS A 5 3.59 -21.81 -12.27
CA LYS A 5 3.96 -20.67 -13.14
C LYS A 5 2.73 -20.09 -13.85
N ALA A 6 1.87 -20.96 -14.40
CA ALA A 6 0.63 -20.53 -15.04
C ALA A 6 -0.30 -19.80 -14.05
N ALA A 7 -0.47 -20.33 -12.84
CA ALA A 7 -1.29 -19.69 -11.81
C ALA A 7 -0.78 -18.29 -11.42
N ILE A 8 0.54 -18.13 -11.25
CA ILE A 8 1.15 -16.82 -10.95
C ILE A 8 0.90 -15.82 -12.09
N ILE A 9 1.02 -16.25 -13.35
CA ILE A 9 0.73 -15.40 -14.52
C ILE A 9 -0.74 -14.99 -14.53
N VAL A 10 -1.66 -15.92 -14.29
CA VAL A 10 -3.10 -15.64 -14.24
C VAL A 10 -3.41 -14.64 -13.12
N ILE A 11 -2.83 -14.81 -11.93
CA ILE A 11 -2.97 -13.86 -10.82
C ILE A 11 -2.45 -12.48 -11.23
N ALA A 12 -1.25 -12.40 -11.83
CA ALA A 12 -0.69 -11.13 -12.28
C ALA A 12 -1.60 -10.42 -13.30
N LEU A 13 -2.12 -11.15 -14.28
CA LEU A 13 -3.06 -10.60 -15.28
C LEU A 13 -4.37 -10.12 -14.64
N ALA A 14 -4.92 -10.87 -13.69
CA ALA A 14 -6.11 -10.47 -12.95
C ALA A 14 -5.88 -9.18 -12.15
N VAL A 15 -4.73 -9.07 -11.48
CA VAL A 15 -4.35 -7.85 -10.75
C VAL A 15 -4.21 -6.66 -11.68
N LEU A 16 -3.58 -6.82 -12.85
CA LEU A 16 -3.48 -5.76 -13.86
C LEU A 16 -4.85 -5.32 -14.36
N LEU A 17 -5.76 -6.27 -14.59
CA LEU A 17 -7.14 -5.98 -14.98
C LEU A 17 -7.88 -5.20 -13.87
N MET A 18 -7.72 -5.58 -12.61
CA MET A 18 -8.31 -4.85 -11.48
C MET A 18 -7.72 -3.44 -11.29
N CYS A 19 -6.44 -3.25 -11.60
CA CYS A 19 -5.79 -1.93 -11.55
C CYS A 19 -6.08 -1.07 -12.80
N SER A 20 -6.64 -1.65 -13.86
CA SER A 20 -6.86 -0.98 -15.14
C SER A 20 -7.69 0.30 -15.04
N PRO A 21 -8.72 0.44 -14.18
CA PRO A 21 -9.47 1.70 -14.11
C PRO A 21 -8.60 2.87 -13.65
N LEU A 22 -7.66 2.65 -12.72
CA LEU A 22 -6.75 3.71 -12.29
C LEU A 22 -5.71 4.03 -13.37
N LEU A 23 -5.20 2.99 -14.04
CA LEU A 23 -4.18 3.13 -15.10
C LEU A 23 -4.72 3.84 -16.35
N LEU A 24 -5.93 3.49 -16.78
CA LEU A 24 -6.53 4.02 -18.01
C LEU A 24 -7.09 5.44 -17.81
N ASN A 25 -7.65 5.72 -16.63
CA ASN A 25 -8.22 7.04 -16.35
C ASN A 25 -7.19 8.02 -15.75
N ASN A 26 -5.98 7.57 -15.42
CA ASN A 26 -4.93 8.36 -14.76
C ASN A 26 -5.41 9.10 -13.49
N HIS A 27 -6.39 8.53 -12.80
CA HIS A 27 -7.05 9.13 -11.65
C HIS A 27 -6.87 8.26 -10.41
N ALA A 28 -6.39 8.89 -9.33
CA ALA A 28 -6.27 8.29 -8.01
C ALA A 28 -7.67 8.12 -7.37
N LEU A 29 -7.87 7.05 -6.61
CA LEU A 29 -9.08 6.87 -5.81
C LEU A 29 -8.84 7.40 -4.40
N LEU A 30 -9.69 8.31 -3.94
CA LEU A 30 -9.66 8.80 -2.57
C LEU A 30 -11.00 8.54 -1.90
N GLY A 31 -11.04 7.53 -1.03
CA GLY A 31 -12.20 7.27 -0.18
C GLY A 31 -12.26 8.21 1.03
N VAL A 32 -13.36 8.13 1.78
CA VAL A 32 -13.60 8.96 2.99
C VAL A 32 -12.46 8.79 4.01
N ASP A 33 -12.06 7.55 4.29
CA ASP A 33 -10.95 7.24 5.20
C ASP A 33 -9.56 7.52 4.59
N GLY A 34 -9.51 7.81 3.29
CA GLY A 34 -8.27 8.11 2.57
C GLY A 34 -7.53 9.29 3.21
N TYR A 35 -8.24 10.37 3.55
CA TYR A 35 -7.62 11.51 4.21
C TYR A 35 -6.87 11.14 5.49
N PHE A 36 -7.44 10.25 6.31
CA PHE A 36 -6.80 9.79 7.53
C PHE A 36 -5.55 8.96 7.25
N GLN A 37 -5.63 7.97 6.36
CA GLN A 37 -4.50 7.09 6.05
C GLN A 37 -3.35 7.86 5.37
N TYR A 38 -3.67 8.77 4.45
CA TYR A 38 -2.67 9.55 3.72
C TYR A 38 -1.96 10.55 4.63
N ASN A 39 -2.66 11.16 5.60
CA ASN A 39 -2.00 11.99 6.63
C ASN A 39 -0.98 11.18 7.44
N ARG A 40 -1.30 9.94 7.80
CA ARG A 40 -0.39 9.06 8.55
C ARG A 40 0.84 8.69 7.72
N ILE A 41 0.65 8.30 6.46
CA ILE A 41 1.74 7.96 5.55
C ILE A 41 2.61 9.19 5.26
N TYR A 42 1.99 10.35 5.06
CA TYR A 42 2.70 11.62 4.84
C TYR A 42 3.57 12.02 6.03
N GLU A 43 3.06 11.86 7.26
CA GLU A 43 3.86 12.06 8.47
C GLU A 43 5.12 11.19 8.44
N ALA A 44 4.94 9.88 8.23
CA ALA A 44 6.05 8.94 8.25
C ALA A 44 7.06 9.23 7.12
N ALA A 45 6.57 9.61 5.94
CA ALA A 45 7.42 10.02 4.83
C ALA A 45 8.28 11.24 5.19
N LEU A 46 7.71 12.26 5.84
CA LEU A 46 8.48 13.44 6.24
C LEU A 46 9.44 13.17 7.39
N GLN A 47 9.04 12.36 8.37
CA GLN A 47 9.95 11.95 9.44
C GLN A 47 11.13 11.14 8.92
N LEU A 48 10.90 10.24 7.95
CA LEU A 48 11.97 9.52 7.25
C LEU A 48 12.87 10.47 6.46
N LYS A 49 12.29 11.40 5.69
CA LYS A 49 13.03 12.35 4.85
C LYS A 49 13.91 13.29 5.67
N ASN A 50 13.43 13.73 6.83
CA ASN A 50 14.13 14.68 7.70
C ASN A 50 14.92 14.00 8.83
N HIS A 51 14.90 12.66 8.89
CA HIS A 51 15.56 11.87 9.93
C HIS A 51 15.15 12.26 11.36
N ASN A 52 13.89 12.65 11.57
CA ASN A 52 13.39 13.13 12.86
C ASN A 52 12.17 12.33 13.35
N PHE A 53 12.45 11.09 13.75
CA PHE A 53 11.45 10.19 14.30
C PHE A 53 10.83 10.74 15.59
N SER A 54 9.50 10.81 15.63
CA SER A 54 8.71 11.36 16.72
C SER A 54 7.46 10.52 16.94
N PHE A 55 7.09 10.34 18.21
CA PHE A 55 5.82 9.71 18.59
C PHE A 55 4.59 10.58 18.26
N ILE A 56 4.80 11.89 18.18
CA ILE A 56 3.80 12.89 17.85
C ILE A 56 3.89 13.20 16.35
N ASN A 57 2.72 13.25 15.69
CA ASN A 57 2.52 13.75 14.34
C ASN A 57 2.72 15.28 14.32
N LEU A 58 3.81 15.73 13.69
CA LEU A 58 4.21 17.14 13.59
C LEU A 58 3.93 17.74 12.19
N TYR A 59 3.84 16.89 11.17
CA TYR A 59 3.70 17.31 9.78
C TYR A 59 2.29 17.14 9.24
N SER A 60 1.51 16.21 9.78
CA SER A 60 0.18 15.89 9.33
C SER A 60 -0.90 16.37 10.31
N PHE A 61 -2.18 16.15 9.95
CA PHE A 61 -3.33 16.52 10.80
C PHE A 61 -3.33 17.98 11.24
N GLN A 62 -3.06 18.89 10.30
CA GLN A 62 -3.00 20.33 10.54
C GLN A 62 -1.94 20.74 11.58
N GLN A 63 -0.91 19.90 11.78
CA GLN A 63 0.18 20.16 12.73
C GLN A 63 -0.32 20.35 14.18
N ALA A 64 -1.47 19.76 14.52
CA ALA A 64 -2.11 19.91 15.82
C ALA A 64 -1.43 19.10 16.95
N GLY A 65 -0.30 18.45 16.69
CA GLY A 65 0.42 17.65 17.70
C GLY A 65 -0.35 16.41 18.16
N ARG A 66 -0.67 15.50 17.24
CA ARG A 66 -1.48 14.28 17.54
C ARG A 66 -0.62 13.04 17.70
N VAL A 67 -1.08 12.01 18.42
CA VAL A 67 -0.33 10.73 18.60
C VAL A 67 -0.97 9.62 17.76
N VAL A 68 -1.21 9.88 16.47
CA VAL A 68 -1.98 8.96 15.61
C VAL A 68 -1.11 7.80 15.12
N ASN A 69 0.06 8.07 14.55
CA ASN A 69 0.91 7.02 13.96
C ASN A 69 1.39 6.01 15.00
N SER A 70 1.60 6.47 16.23
CA SER A 70 2.02 5.61 17.34
C SER A 70 0.89 4.67 17.80
N LEU A 71 -0.37 5.13 17.71
CA LEU A 71 -1.55 4.34 18.10
C LEU A 71 -1.99 3.38 16.98
N TYR A 72 -1.84 3.79 15.72
CA TYR A 72 -2.26 3.01 14.57
C TYR A 72 -1.04 2.56 13.76
N SER A 73 -0.72 1.26 13.87
CA SER A 73 0.23 0.52 13.03
C SER A 73 1.51 1.28 12.64
N PRO A 74 2.35 1.70 13.61
CA PRO A 74 3.52 2.54 13.35
C PRO A 74 4.44 1.96 12.27
N LEU A 75 4.76 0.67 12.36
CA LEU A 75 5.68 0.01 11.44
C LEU A 75 5.21 0.04 9.98
N ILE A 76 3.97 -0.35 9.71
CA ILE A 76 3.43 -0.38 8.34
C ILE A 76 3.36 1.04 7.77
N THR A 77 3.02 2.02 8.59
CA THR A 77 2.98 3.42 8.15
C THR A 77 4.36 3.93 7.73
N TYR A 78 5.44 3.53 8.41
CA TYR A 78 6.81 3.86 7.98
C TYR A 78 7.22 3.15 6.69
N VAL A 79 6.89 1.87 6.52
CA VAL A 79 7.14 1.16 5.26
C VAL A 79 6.41 1.85 4.11
N ALA A 80 5.15 2.22 4.30
CA ALA A 80 4.37 2.97 3.32
C ALA A 80 4.95 4.37 3.05
N GLY A 81 5.40 5.09 4.09
CA GLY A 81 6.06 6.39 3.94
C GLY A 81 7.36 6.29 3.14
N GLY A 82 8.19 5.28 3.41
CA GLY A 82 9.39 5.00 2.63
C GLY A 82 9.08 4.67 1.18
N LEU A 83 8.07 3.81 0.95
CA LEU A 83 7.61 3.48 -0.41
C LEU A 83 7.11 4.72 -1.16
N LEU A 84 6.38 5.62 -0.48
CA LEU A 84 5.95 6.89 -1.06
C LEU A 84 7.13 7.76 -1.47
N LEU A 85 8.16 7.88 -0.62
CA LEU A 85 9.37 8.64 -0.96
C LEU A 85 10.10 8.03 -2.17
N LEU A 86 10.22 6.70 -2.24
CA LEU A 86 10.86 6.00 -3.36
C LEU A 86 10.12 6.24 -4.68
N VAL A 87 8.80 6.21 -4.63
CA VAL A 87 7.95 6.32 -5.83
C VAL A 87 7.71 7.79 -6.24
N GLY A 88 7.79 8.71 -5.28
CA GLY A 88 7.79 10.16 -5.48
C GLY A 88 6.44 10.81 -5.78
N ASN A 89 5.37 10.04 -5.98
CA ASN A 89 4.03 10.56 -6.26
C ASN A 89 2.92 9.64 -5.71
N TRP A 90 1.85 10.24 -5.19
CA TRP A 90 0.69 9.54 -4.63
C TRP A 90 -0.02 8.61 -5.61
N PHE A 91 -0.16 8.99 -6.88
CA PHE A 91 -0.82 8.15 -7.88
C PHE A 91 -0.05 6.86 -8.14
N ARG A 92 1.27 6.98 -8.36
CA ARG A 92 2.16 5.82 -8.53
C ARG A 92 2.23 4.98 -7.26
N PHE A 93 2.26 5.62 -6.09
CA PHE A 93 2.22 4.94 -4.80
C PHE A 93 0.93 4.11 -4.65
N GLN A 94 -0.22 4.68 -5.01
CA GLN A 94 -1.50 3.99 -4.96
C GLN A 94 -1.54 2.78 -5.91
N ILE A 95 -1.10 2.93 -7.17
CA ILE A 95 -1.03 1.82 -8.11
C ILE A 95 -0.14 0.70 -7.57
N LEU A 96 1.06 1.05 -7.09
CA LEU A 96 2.03 0.07 -6.60
C LEU A 96 1.52 -0.68 -5.38
N THR A 97 0.94 0.04 -4.41
CA THR A 97 0.39 -0.58 -3.19
C THR A 97 -0.83 -1.46 -3.50
N LEU A 98 -1.73 -1.03 -4.39
CA LEU A 98 -2.84 -1.85 -4.88
C LEU A 98 -2.34 -3.13 -5.54
N PHE A 99 -1.37 -3.01 -6.44
CA PHE A 99 -0.78 -4.15 -7.13
C PHE A 99 -0.17 -5.15 -6.14
N ILE A 100 0.65 -4.66 -5.19
CA ILE A 100 1.28 -5.50 -4.16
C ILE A 100 0.22 -6.22 -3.34
N VAL A 101 -0.77 -5.50 -2.82
CA VAL A 101 -1.81 -6.08 -1.95
C VAL A 101 -2.62 -7.15 -2.69
N TYR A 102 -3.10 -6.85 -3.90
CA TYR A 102 -3.88 -7.80 -4.67
C TYR A 102 -3.06 -9.01 -5.12
N PHE A 103 -1.82 -8.81 -5.56
CA PHE A 103 -0.94 -9.90 -5.96
C PHE A 103 -0.59 -10.82 -4.79
N VAL A 104 -0.18 -10.25 -3.65
CA VAL A 104 0.12 -11.02 -2.44
C VAL A 104 -1.12 -11.77 -1.97
N SER A 105 -2.29 -11.13 -1.96
CA SER A 105 -3.54 -11.77 -1.56
C SER A 105 -3.90 -12.94 -2.48
N GLY A 106 -3.84 -12.75 -3.79
CA GLY A 106 -4.08 -13.81 -4.78
C GLY A 106 -3.09 -14.96 -4.65
N TYR A 107 -1.81 -14.66 -4.48
CA TYR A 107 -0.77 -15.67 -4.29
C TYR A 107 -0.96 -16.47 -2.99
N VAL A 108 -1.20 -15.79 -1.87
CA VAL A 108 -1.43 -16.43 -0.56
C VAL A 108 -2.67 -17.29 -0.61
N MET A 109 -3.76 -16.83 -1.23
CA MET A 109 -4.99 -17.61 -1.39
C MET A 109 -4.75 -18.86 -2.25
N TYR A 110 -4.03 -18.73 -3.36
CA TYR A 110 -3.64 -19.88 -4.18
C TYR A 110 -2.79 -20.88 -3.39
N ALA A 111 -1.76 -20.40 -2.67
CA ALA A 111 -0.89 -21.25 -1.87
C ALA A 111 -1.66 -21.96 -0.74
N ALA A 112 -2.58 -21.27 -0.08
CA ALA A 112 -3.47 -21.84 0.93
C ALA A 112 -4.39 -22.90 0.30
N GLY A 113 -4.99 -22.61 -0.85
CA GLY A 113 -5.86 -23.56 -1.55
C GLY A 113 -5.14 -24.86 -1.91
N ARG A 114 -3.91 -24.75 -2.42
CA ARG A 114 -3.05 -25.91 -2.72
C ARG A 114 -2.70 -26.73 -1.48
N ARG A 115 -2.49 -26.08 -0.32
CA ARG A 115 -2.23 -26.76 0.96
C ARG A 115 -3.47 -27.50 1.48
N LEU A 116 -4.66 -26.98 1.20
CA LEU A 116 -5.94 -27.58 1.59
C LEU A 116 -6.45 -28.64 0.61
N GLY A 117 -5.69 -28.95 -0.45
CA GLY A 117 -6.07 -29.96 -1.44
C GLY A 117 -7.03 -29.48 -2.52
N PHE A 118 -7.30 -28.17 -2.60
CA PHE A 118 -8.01 -27.62 -3.76
C PHE A 118 -7.10 -27.72 -4.99
N SER A 119 -7.63 -28.34 -6.04
CA SER A 119 -6.93 -28.68 -7.29
C SER A 119 -6.65 -27.44 -8.13
#